data_AF-A0A7W0RIB5-F1
#
_entry.id   AF-A0A7W0RIB5-F1
#
_cell.length_a   1.000
_cell.length_b   1.000
_cell.length_c   1.000
_cell.angle_alpha   90.00
_cell.angle_beta   90.00
_cell.angle_gamma   90.00
#
_symmetry.space_group_name_H-M   'P 1'
#
loop_
_entity.id
_entity.type
_entity.pdbx_description
1 polymer ?
#
loop_
_entity_poly.entity_id
_entity_poly.type
_entity_poly.pdbx_seq_one_letter_code
_entity_poly.pdbx_strand_id
1 'polypeptide(L)'
;MDLTLSPNEQAFRDQLRAWLAENHPGEEPTGDEAGFEFRVVCQKKLHAAGYAGVSWPEQFGGRGATLIEQAIYGEEMARAMAPS
;
A
#
# COMPACT_ATOMS: atom_id res chain seq x y z
N MET A 1 22.42 -16.21 0.68
CA MET A 1 21.18 -15.43 0.81
C MET A 1 20.51 -15.47 -0.54
N ASP A 2 19.37 -16.16 -0.65
CA ASP A 2 18.55 -16.13 -1.85
C ASP A 2 17.67 -14.88 -1.77
N LEU A 3 17.78 -14.01 -2.77
CA LEU A 3 17.05 -12.74 -2.86
C LEU A 3 15.95 -12.80 -3.92
N THR A 4 15.67 -13.99 -4.45
CA THR A 4 14.57 -14.17 -5.39
C THR A 4 13.24 -14.22 -4.64
N LEU A 5 12.26 -13.50 -5.18
CA LEU A 5 10.90 -13.55 -4.65
C LEU A 5 10.28 -14.91 -4.95
N SER A 6 9.69 -15.53 -3.95
CA SER A 6 8.82 -16.70 -4.11
C SER A 6 7.61 -16.37 -5.01
N PRO A 7 6.91 -17.38 -5.56
CA PRO A 7 5.71 -17.17 -6.36
C PRO A 7 4.62 -16.37 -5.63
N ASN A 8 4.48 -16.56 -4.31
CA ASN A 8 3.49 -15.82 -3.51
C ASN A 8 3.86 -14.34 -3.35
N GLU A 9 5.15 -14.06 -3.11
CA GLU A 9 5.65 -12.67 -3.01
C GLU A 9 5.57 -11.94 -4.36
N GLN A 10 5.82 -12.63 -5.47
CA GLN A 10 5.59 -12.10 -6.81
C GLN A 10 4.11 -11.79 -7.05
N ALA A 11 3.21 -12.72 -6.70
CA ALA A 11 1.78 -12.50 -6.83
C ALA A 11 1.31 -11.30 -5.99
N PHE A 12 1.81 -11.17 -4.76
CA PHE A 12 1.51 -10.02 -3.90
C PHE A 12 1.97 -8.70 -4.52
N ARG A 13 3.22 -8.64 -5.00
CA ARG A 13 3.76 -7.46 -5.68
C ARG A 13 2.90 -7.07 -6.88
N ASP A 14 2.57 -8.04 -7.73
CA ASP A 14 1.87 -7.78 -8.98
C ASP A 14 0.41 -7.35 -8.72
N GLN A 15 -0.25 -7.94 -7.71
CA GLN A 15 -1.57 -7.50 -7.24
C GLN A 15 -1.55 -6.08 -6.67
N LEU A 16 -0.58 -5.78 -5.80
CA LEU A 16 -0.43 -4.44 -5.21
C LEU A 16 -0.17 -3.40 -6.29
N ARG A 17 0.71 -3.70 -7.25
CA ARG A 17 1.03 -2.79 -8.35
C ARG A 17 -0.19 -2.51 -9.23
N ALA A 18 -0.95 -3.54 -9.58
CA ALA A 18 -2.18 -3.38 -10.35
C ALA A 18 -3.18 -2.50 -9.60
N TRP A 19 -3.39 -2.78 -8.31
CA TRP A 19 -4.30 -2.00 -7.48
C TRP A 19 -3.87 -0.53 -7.37
N LEU A 20 -2.57 -0.26 -7.15
CA LEU A 20 -2.03 1.10 -7.08
C LEU A 20 -2.20 1.86 -8.40
N ALA A 21 -2.01 1.21 -9.54
CA ALA A 21 -2.21 1.82 -10.85
C ALA A 21 -3.69 2.18 -11.09
N GLU A 22 -4.61 1.32 -10.67
CA GLU A 22 -6.06 1.55 -10.82
C GLU A 22 -6.62 2.56 -9.81
N ASN A 23 -6.01 2.66 -8.62
CA ASN A 23 -6.52 3.44 -7.49
C ASN A 23 -5.66 4.66 -7.14
N HIS A 24 -4.69 5.00 -7.98
CA HIS A 24 -3.77 6.13 -7.75
C HIS A 24 -4.57 7.40 -7.44
N PRO A 25 -4.37 8.04 -6.28
CA PRO A 25 -5.23 9.14 -5.84
C PRO A 25 -5.03 10.44 -6.63
N GLY A 26 -3.93 10.54 -7.38
CA GLY A 26 -3.56 11.73 -8.14
C GLY A 26 -2.55 12.57 -7.35
N GLU A 27 -2.35 13.81 -7.79
CA GLU A 27 -1.51 14.77 -7.10
C GLU A 27 -2.23 15.32 -5.86
N GLU A 28 -1.52 15.40 -4.73
CA GLU A 28 -2.07 16.00 -3.52
C GLU A 28 -2.33 17.50 -3.76
N PRO A 29 -3.54 18.02 -3.48
CA PRO A 29 -3.84 19.43 -3.66
C PRO A 29 -2.99 20.31 -2.72
N THR A 30 -2.72 21.53 -3.15
CA THR A 30 -2.00 22.52 -2.34
C THR A 30 -2.93 23.08 -1.25
N GLY A 31 -2.42 23.20 -0.02
CA GLY A 31 -3.16 23.75 1.13
C GLY A 31 -3.47 22.69 2.18
N ASP A 32 -3.46 23.09 3.45
CA ASP A 32 -3.48 22.17 4.58
C ASP A 32 -4.80 21.38 4.70
N GLU A 33 -5.94 22.06 4.59
CA GLU A 33 -7.26 21.43 4.73
C GLU A 33 -7.59 20.49 3.56
N ALA A 34 -7.38 20.95 2.32
CA ALA A 34 -7.60 20.13 1.13
C ALA A 34 -6.63 18.92 1.08
N GLY A 35 -5.36 19.12 1.46
CA GLY A 35 -4.39 18.04 1.56
C GLY A 35 -4.75 17.01 2.65
N PHE A 36 -5.27 17.48 3.79
CA PHE A 36 -5.77 16.58 4.83
C PHE A 36 -6.95 15.73 4.35
N GLU A 37 -7.97 16.34 3.74
CA GLU A 37 -9.12 15.60 3.20
C GLU A 37 -8.70 14.58 2.13
N PHE A 38 -7.76 14.98 1.26
CA PHE A 38 -7.18 14.09 0.26
C PHE A 38 -6.49 12.88 0.90
N ARG A 39 -5.63 13.09 1.91
CA ARG A 39 -4.97 11.99 2.66
C ARG A 39 -5.98 11.09 3.35
N VAL A 40 -7.05 11.63 3.92
CA VAL A 40 -8.13 10.84 4.54
C VAL A 40 -8.81 9.93 3.50
N VAL A 41 -9.12 10.44 2.31
CA VAL A 41 -9.71 9.64 1.23
C VAL A 41 -8.74 8.54 0.78
N CYS A 42 -7.44 8.85 0.64
CA CYS A 42 -6.41 7.86 0.31
C CYS A 42 -6.34 6.73 1.34
N GLN A 43 -6.28 7.09 2.63
CA GLN A 43 -6.22 6.12 3.72
C GLN A 43 -7.47 5.24 3.79
N LYS A 44 -8.66 5.80 3.51
CA LYS A 44 -9.90 5.01 3.42
C LYS A 44 -9.86 3.99 2.28
N LYS A 45 -9.31 4.34 1.11
CA LYS A 45 -9.13 3.41 -0.01
C LYS A 45 -8.14 2.29 0.34
N LEU A 46 -7.00 2.62 0.94
CA LEU A 46 -6.03 1.63 1.40
C LEU A 46 -6.64 0.68 2.42
N HIS A 47 -7.41 1.19 3.38
CA HIS A 47 -8.10 0.37 4.36
C HIS A 47 -9.13 -0.56 3.72
N ALA A 48 -9.97 -0.06 2.81
CA ALA A 48 -10.95 -0.87 2.11
C ALA A 48 -10.30 -2.00 1.27
N ALA A 49 -9.09 -1.79 0.78
CA ALA A 49 -8.32 -2.79 0.02
C ALA A 49 -7.46 -3.71 0.90
N GLY A 50 -7.45 -3.53 2.22
CA GLY A 50 -6.63 -4.34 3.15
C GLY A 50 -5.13 -4.00 3.11
N TYR A 51 -4.79 -2.81 2.63
CA TYR A 51 -3.42 -2.28 2.61
C TYR A 51 -3.15 -1.28 3.75
N ALA A 52 -4.17 -0.88 4.52
CA ALA A 52 -3.95 -0.19 5.78
C ALA A 52 -3.39 -1.16 6.82
N GLY A 53 -2.25 -0.82 7.43
CA GLY A 53 -1.66 -1.65 8.48
C GLY A 53 -1.23 -3.04 8.02
N VAL A 54 -0.52 -3.14 6.87
CA VAL A 54 -0.08 -4.44 6.30
C VAL A 54 0.70 -5.31 7.28
N SER A 55 1.45 -4.72 8.21
CA SER A 55 2.25 -5.43 9.21
C SER A 55 1.45 -5.95 10.40
N TRP A 56 0.21 -5.47 10.59
CA TRP A 56 -0.59 -5.86 11.74
C TRP A 56 -1.23 -7.23 11.52
N PRO A 57 -1.32 -8.08 12.56
CA PRO A 57 -2.06 -9.34 12.49
C PRO A 57 -3.52 -9.16 12.05
N GLU A 58 -4.07 -10.15 11.36
CA GLU A 58 -5.47 -10.16 10.89
C GLU A 58 -6.50 -10.00 12.03
N GLN A 59 -6.21 -10.53 13.22
CA GLN A 59 -7.07 -10.37 14.39
C GLN A 59 -7.28 -8.91 14.83
N PHE A 60 -6.41 -8.00 14.38
CA PHE A 60 -6.51 -6.55 14.61
C PHE A 60 -6.93 -5.79 13.35
N GLY A 61 -7.40 -6.49 12.32
CA GLY A 61 -7.83 -5.90 11.04
C GLY A 61 -6.71 -5.58 10.07
N GLY A 62 -5.47 -6.03 10.32
CA GLY A 62 -4.36 -5.91 9.38
C GLY A 62 -4.28 -7.07 8.39
N ARG A 63 -3.23 -7.10 7.57
CA ARG A 63 -3.02 -8.15 6.56
C ARG A 63 -2.17 -9.33 7.04
N GLY A 64 -1.48 -9.18 8.17
CA GLY A 64 -0.53 -10.18 8.66
C GLY A 64 0.67 -10.41 7.73
N ALA A 65 1.07 -9.39 6.97
CA ALA A 65 2.11 -9.52 5.96
C ALA A 65 3.46 -9.89 6.56
N THR A 66 4.16 -10.80 5.88
CA THR A 66 5.54 -11.20 6.21
C THR A 66 6.52 -10.02 6.04
N LEU A 67 7.74 -10.15 6.56
CA LEU A 67 8.76 -9.10 6.43
C LEU A 67 9.10 -8.79 4.96
N ILE A 68 9.11 -9.79 4.07
CA ILE A 68 9.37 -9.58 2.64
C ILE A 68 8.19 -8.88 1.98
N GLU A 69 6.95 -9.26 2.29
CA GLU A 69 5.77 -8.56 1.76
C GLU A 69 5.69 -7.11 2.26
N GLN A 70 6.11 -6.83 3.50
CA GLN A 70 6.23 -5.46 4.00
C GLN A 70 7.28 -4.65 3.22
N ALA A 71 8.41 -5.26 2.86
CA ALA A 71 9.43 -4.62 2.02
C ALA A 71 8.90 -4.34 0.60
N ILE A 72 8.23 -5.33 -0.02
CA ILE A 72 7.57 -5.17 -1.32
C ILE A 72 6.53 -4.04 -1.27
N TYR A 73 5.72 -4.01 -0.21
CA TYR A 73 4.73 -2.95 -0.01
C TYR A 73 5.37 -1.56 0.02
N GLY A 74 6.45 -1.40 0.80
CA GLY A 74 7.20 -0.14 0.85
C GLY A 74 7.77 0.27 -0.51
N GLU A 75 8.36 -0.67 -1.26
CA GLU A 75 8.90 -0.40 -2.59
C GLU A 75 7.83 0.03 -3.60
N GLU A 76 6.69 -0.66 -3.64
CA GLU A 76 5.63 -0.34 -4.59
C GLU A 76 4.89 0.96 -4.22
N MET A 77 4.69 1.24 -2.93
CA MET A 77 4.13 2.53 -2.47
C MET A 77 5.03 3.70 -2.86
N ALA A 78 6.35 3.56 -2.64
CA ALA A 78 7.33 4.58 -3.04
C ALA A 78 7.38 4.75 -4.57
N ARG A 79 7.33 3.65 -5.33
CA ARG A 79 7.29 3.67 -6.80
C ARG A 79 6.04 4.38 -7.32
N ALA A 80 4.90 4.14 -6.69
CA ALA A 80 3.63 4.74 -7.10
C ALA A 80 3.50 6.21 -6.69
N MET A 81 4.50 6.80 -6.02
CA MET A 81 4.39 8.14 -5.42
C MET A 81 3.12 8.29 -4.56
N ALA A 82 2.68 7.19 -3.93
CA ALA A 82 1.48 7.21 -3.13
C ALA A 82 1.69 8.14 -1.93
N PRO A 83 0.72 9.01 -1.58
CA PRO A 83 0.84 9.89 -0.44
C PRO A 83 1.01 9.06 0.84
N SER A 84 2.03 9.36 1.63
CA SER A 84 2.27 8.79 2.95
C SER A 84 1.50 9.54 4.03
#